data_AF-A0A150G3A4-F1
#
_entry.id   AF-A0A150G3A4-F1
#
_cell.length_a   1.000
_cell.length_b   1.000
_cell.length_c   1.000
_cell.angle_alpha   90.00
_cell.angle_beta   90.00
_cell.angle_gamma   90.00
#
_symmetry.space_group_name_H-M   'P 1'
#
loop_
_entity.id
_entity.type
_entity.pdbx_description
1 polymer ?
#
loop_
_entity_poly.entity_id
_entity_poly.type
_entity_poly.pdbx_seq_one_letter_code
_entity_poly.pdbx_strand_id
1 'polypeptide(L)' 'MPLSATDKDTLMGRLMIPVEDVARNGRIKEVWSLQDAERGYIELNLTWQTCHLSLEQQRR' A
#
# COMPACT_ATOMS: atom_id res chain seq x y z
N MET A 1 -12.22 22.68 -31.29
CA MET A 1 -12.64 21.54 -30.46
C MET A 1 -12.05 21.75 -29.08
N PRO A 2 -12.85 21.98 -28.02
CA PRO A 2 -12.28 22.04 -26.69
C PRO A 2 -11.94 20.61 -26.28
N LEU A 3 -10.73 20.40 -25.74
CA LEU A 3 -10.35 19.15 -25.09
C LEU A 3 -11.40 18.90 -23.99
N SER A 4 -12.23 17.88 -24.20
CA SER A 4 -13.16 17.39 -23.19
C SER A 4 -12.37 17.10 -21.92
N ALA A 5 -13.00 17.24 -20.76
CA ALA A 5 -12.40 17.06 -19.45
C ALA A 5 -11.95 15.61 -19.16
N THR A 6 -11.00 15.09 -19.94
CA THR A 6 -10.48 13.72 -19.92
C THR A 6 -9.09 13.60 -19.29
N ASP A 7 -8.69 14.60 -18.49
CA ASP A 7 -7.46 14.53 -17.68
C ASP A 7 -7.77 14.72 -16.18
N LYS A 8 -8.93 14.25 -15.72
CA LYS A 8 -9.17 14.05 -14.29
C LYS A 8 -9.05 12.57 -14.00
N ASP A 9 -7.96 12.21 -13.35
CA ASP A 9 -7.74 10.86 -12.82
C ASP A 9 -8.98 10.43 -12.05
N THR A 10 -9.67 9.43 -12.60
CA THR A 10 -10.88 8.89 -12.01
C THR A 10 -10.49 7.90 -10.93
N LEU A 11 -11.05 8.05 -9.73
CA LEU A 11 -10.80 7.14 -8.63
C LEU A 11 -11.34 5.74 -8.99
N MET A 12 -10.44 4.75 -9.06
CA MET A 12 -10.78 3.36 -9.45
C MET A 12 -11.09 2.45 -8.26
N GLY A 13 -10.86 2.91 -7.03
CA GLY A 13 -11.11 2.16 -5.80
C GLY A 13 -10.15 2.52 -4.68
N ARG A 14 -10.37 1.93 -3.49
CA ARG A 14 -9.55 2.13 -2.29
C ARG A 14 -9.16 0.80 -1.66
N LEU A 15 -8.01 0.77 -1.01
CA LEU A 15 -7.59 -0.35 -0.16
C LEU A 15 -7.03 0.22 1.14
N MET A 16 -7.48 -0.31 2.27
CA MET A 16 -6.97 0.06 3.58
C MET A 16 -6.41 -1.19 4.26
N ILE A 17 -5.13 -1.14 4.63
CA ILE A 17 -4.44 -2.24 5.31
C ILE A 17 -3.89 -1.70 6.63
N PRO A 18 -4.27 -2.28 7.78
CA PRO A 18 -3.68 -1.92 9.07
C PRO A 18 -2.18 -2.20 9.08
N VAL A 19 -1.37 -1.21 9.43
CA VAL A 19 0.10 -1.36 9.50
C VAL A 19 0.50 -2.40 10.55
N GLU A 20 -0.28 -2.53 11.63
CA GLU A 20 -0.06 -3.55 12.66
C GLU A 20 -0.11 -4.98 12.12
N ASP A 21 -0.95 -5.25 11.13
CA ASP A 21 -1.04 -6.56 10.48
C ASP A 21 0.20 -6.83 9.64
N VAL A 22 0.70 -5.82 8.93
CA VAL A 22 1.94 -5.92 8.15
C VAL A 22 3.14 -6.16 9.08
N ALA A 23 3.21 -5.42 10.18
CA ALA A 23 4.28 -5.56 11.17
C ALA A 23 4.27 -6.94 11.87
N ARG A 24 3.09 -7.46 12.18
CA ARG A 24 2.93 -8.78 12.83
C ARG A 24 3.31 -9.93 11.91
N ASN A 25 2.95 -9.85 10.64
CA ASN A 25 3.21 -10.92 9.67
C ASN A 25 4.63 -10.86 9.08
N GLY A 26 5.31 -9.70 9.14
CA GLY A 26 6.67 -9.50 8.61
C GLY A 26 6.72 -9.41 7.08
N ARG A 27 5.95 -10.26 6.39
CA ARG A 27 5.76 -10.22 4.93
C ARG A 27 4.36 -10.71 4.57
N ILE A 28 3.68 -9.99 3.68
CA ILE A 28 2.36 -10.34 3.15
C ILE A 28 2.40 -10.25 1.63
N LYS A 29 1.95 -11.30 0.94
CA LYS A 29 1.77 -11.28 -0.51
C LYS A 29 0.41 -11.87 -0.85
N GLU A 30 -0.55 -11.01 -1.15
CA GLU A 30 -1.95 -11.41 -1.37
C GLU A 30 -2.62 -10.55 -2.44
N VAL A 31 -3.85 -10.92 -2.78
CA VAL A 31 -4.72 -10.19 -3.71
C VAL A 31 -5.93 -9.68 -2.92
N TRP A 32 -6.15 -8.36 -2.94
CA TRP A 32 -7.25 -7.71 -2.23
C TRP A 32 -8.29 -7.15 -3.19
N SER A 33 -9.56 -7.26 -2.83
CA SER A 33 -10.64 -6.53 -3.50
C SER A 33 -10.61 -5.06 -3.11
N LEU A 34 -10.77 -4.17 -4.08
CA LEU A 34 -10.87 -2.74 -3.84
C LEU A 34 -12.24 -2.37 -3.27
N GLN A 35 -12.25 -1.53 -2.24
CA GLN A 35 -13.43 -0.84 -1.73
C GLN A 35 -13.83 0.27 -2.70
N ASP A 36 -15.10 0.65 -2.70
CA ASP A 36 -15.68 1.70 -3.58
C ASP A 36 -15.53 1.44 -5.09
N ALA A 37 -15.16 0.22 -5.50
CA ALA A 37 -15.03 -0.19 -6.89
C ALA A 37 -16.14 -1.20 -7.24
N GLU A 38 -16.77 -1.06 -8.41
CA GLU A 38 -17.74 -2.07 -8.88
C GLU A 38 -17.07 -3.44 -9.05
N ARG A 39 -15.85 -3.45 -9.60
CA ARG A 39 -14.98 -4.63 -9.75
C ARG A 39 -13.53 -4.16 -9.77
N GLY A 40 -12.68 -4.76 -8.95
CA GLY A 40 -11.26 -4.42 -8.93
C GLY A 40 -10.50 -5.23 -7.89
N TYR A 41 -9.33 -5.73 -8.27
CA TYR A 41 -8.42 -6.43 -7.39
C TYR A 41 -7.03 -5.85 -7.54
N ILE A 42 -6.26 -5.83 -6.46
CA ILE A 42 -4.87 -5.41 -6.46
C ILE A 42 -4.02 -6.47 -5.77
N GLU A 43 -2.93 -6.88 -6.42
CA GLU A 43 -1.90 -7.72 -5.81
C GLU A 43 -0.83 -6.81 -5.22
N LEU A 44 -0.54 -6.96 -3.93
CA LEU A 44 0.55 -6.24 -3.25
C LEU A 44 1.49 -7.23 -2.56
N ASN A 45 2.77 -6.85 -2.53
CA ASN A 45 3.80 -7.54 -1.77
C ASN A 45 4.33 -6.54 -0.74
N LEU A 46 3.95 -6.74 0.52
CA LEU A 46 4.27 -5.87 1.64
C LEU A 46 5.33 -6.53 2.51
N THR A 47 6.34 -5.76 2.90
CA THR A 47 7.41 -6.22 3.80
C THR A 47 7.61 -5.23 4.92
N TRP A 48 7.61 -5.71 6.16
CA TRP A 48 8.01 -4.94 7.32
C TRP A 48 9.52 -5.09 7.53
N GLN A 49 10.23 -3.96 7.60
CA GLN A 49 11.67 -3.93 7.87
C GLN A 49 11.90 -3.34 9.25
N THR A 50 12.58 -4.07 10.12
CA THR A 50 12.98 -3.55 11.43
C THR A 50 14.20 -2.64 11.28
N CYS A 51 14.22 -1.54 12.01
CA CYS A 51 15.43 -0.73 12.12
C CYS A 51 16.50 -1.56 12.86
N HIS A 52 17.49 -2.05 12.12
CA HIS A 52 18.73 -2.49 12.74
C HIS A 52 19.46 -1.24 13.22
N LEU A 53 19.33 -0.91 14.51
CA LEU A 53 20.25 0.04 15.14
C LEU A 53 21.64 -0.59 14.98
N SER A 54 22.46 -0.01 14.10
CA SER A 54 23.87 -0.36 14.11
C SER A 54 24.39 0.02 15.49
N LEU A 55 25.14 -0.88 16.14
CA LEU A 55 25.70 -0.64 17.48
C LEU A 55 26.55 0.65 17.53
N GLU A 56 26.95 1.18 16.38
CA GLU A 56 27.66 2.45 16.24
C GLU A 56 26.78 3.70 16.47
N GLN A 57 25.47 3.62 16.23
CA GLN A 57 24.53 4.74 16.46
C GLN A 57 24.06 4.83 17.93
N GLN A 58 24.24 3.79 18.74
CA GLN A 58 23.87 3.77 20.15
C GLN A 58 24.90 4.40 21.10
N ARG A 59 26.07 4.84 20.59
CA ARG A 59 27.17 5.42 21.38
C ARG A 59 27.37 6.93 21.21
N ARG A 60 26.42 7.64 20.59
CA ARG A 60 26.43 9.12 20.53
C ARG A 60 25.42 9.73 21.48
#